data_AF-A0A5J4Q7V7-F1
#
_entry.id   AF-A0A5J4Q7V7-F1
#
_cell.length_a   1.000
_cell.length_b   1.000
_cell.length_c   1.000
_cell.angle_alpha   90.00
_cell.angle_beta   90.00
_cell.angle_gamma   90.00
#
_symmetry.space_group_name_H-M   'P 1'
#
loop_
_entity.id
_entity.type
_entity.pdbx_description
1 polymer ?
#
loop_
_entity_poly.entity_id
_entity_poly.type
_entity_poly.pdbx_seq_one_letter_code
_entity_poly.pdbx_strand_id
1 'polypeptide(L)'
;MRKWTKTGTQITVMQTANLIVKLNYQRLQFQDASLFLNTIDQQKTQVLRLKGWNSTKIMNKTAILDMNWRIAKLRANIPAQLIQIPPQMTMTTDAAPSGWCSTLEKELEMIAMAHGIWKNRQAKLTSNNSQIKAITQGFR
;
A
#
# COMPACT_ATOMS: atom_id res chain seq x y z
N MET A 1 41.85 19.42 25.39
CA MET A 1 40.48 19.70 24.87
C MET A 1 40.16 18.74 23.74
N ARG A 2 39.25 17.77 23.93
CA ARG A 2 38.80 16.87 22.85
C ARG A 2 37.90 17.66 21.89
N LYS A 3 38.36 17.85 20.65
CA LYS A 3 37.51 18.34 19.54
C LYS A 3 36.49 17.25 19.21
N TRP A 4 35.25 17.44 19.65
CA TRP A 4 34.13 16.60 19.23
C TRP A 4 33.79 16.93 17.77
N THR A 5 34.31 16.16 16.83
CA THR A 5 33.82 16.19 15.45
C THR A 5 32.41 15.62 15.46
N LYS A 6 31.40 16.47 15.29
CA LYS A 6 30.01 16.05 15.10
C LYS A 6 29.91 15.40 13.71
N THR A 7 30.24 14.12 13.60
CA THR A 7 30.02 13.32 12.39
C THR A 7 28.51 13.06 12.28
N GLY A 8 27.76 14.08 11.86
CA GLY A 8 26.33 13.94 11.58
C GLY A 8 26.12 13.21 10.25
N THR A 9 25.08 12.37 10.17
CA THR A 9 24.72 11.67 8.94
C THR A 9 24.40 12.68 7.84
N GLN A 10 25.23 12.70 6.81
CA GLN A 10 25.02 13.51 5.62
C GLN A 10 24.00 12.80 4.70
N ILE A 11 22.97 13.53 4.27
CA ILE A 11 21.92 13.04 3.39
C ILE A 11 21.59 14.12 2.35
N THR A 12 21.30 13.72 1.12
CA THR A 12 20.88 14.69 0.10
C THR A 12 19.43 15.14 0.31
N VAL A 13 19.09 16.32 -0.21
CA VAL A 13 17.70 16.81 -0.25
C VAL A 13 16.80 15.80 -0.97
N MET A 14 17.26 15.22 -2.09
CA MET A 14 16.61 14.12 -2.80
C MET A 14 16.27 12.93 -1.90
N GLN A 15 17.28 12.38 -1.23
CA GLN A 15 17.09 11.22 -0.34
C GLN A 15 16.13 11.54 0.79
N THR A 16 16.16 12.78 1.30
CA THR A 16 15.23 13.24 2.33
C THR A 16 13.79 13.32 1.80
N ALA A 17 13.58 13.77 0.56
CA ALA A 17 12.25 13.79 -0.06
C ALA A 17 11.67 12.37 -0.18
N ASN A 18 12.47 11.43 -0.68
CA ASN A 18 12.07 10.02 -0.80
C ASN A 18 11.72 9.41 0.55
N LEU A 19 12.48 9.74 1.60
CA LEU A 19 12.21 9.30 2.96
C LEU A 19 10.88 9.85 3.48
N ILE A 20 10.58 11.13 3.27
CA ILE A 20 9.31 11.75 3.69
C ILE A 20 8.12 11.03 3.05
N VAL A 21 8.20 10.70 1.75
CA VAL A 21 7.14 9.96 1.06
C VAL A 21 6.90 8.59 1.70
N LYS A 22 7.96 7.83 1.97
CA LYS A 22 7.86 6.51 2.61
C LYS A 22 7.25 6.60 4.02
N LEU A 23 7.67 7.59 4.79
CA LEU A 23 7.15 7.80 6.14
C LEU A 23 5.70 8.29 6.14
N ASN A 24 5.29 9.07 5.14
CA ASN A 24 3.90 9.50 4.99
C ASN A 24 2.95 8.33 4.74
N TYR A 25 3.37 7.29 4.01
CA TYR A 25 2.59 6.08 3.82
C TYR A 25 2.25 5.38 5.15
N GLN A 26 3.16 5.47 6.13
CA GLN A 26 3.03 4.82 7.44
C GLN A 26 2.42 5.74 8.50
N ARG A 27 1.98 6.96 8.15
CA ARG A 27 1.53 7.97 9.11
C ARG A 27 0.33 7.51 9.94
N LEU A 28 -0.57 6.73 9.36
CA LEU A 28 -1.74 6.18 10.06
C LEU A 28 -1.37 5.20 11.19
N GLN A 29 -0.20 4.54 11.09
CA GLN A 29 0.25 3.57 12.10
C GLN A 29 0.95 4.25 13.29
N PHE A 30 1.31 5.53 13.17
CA PHE A 30 2.12 6.23 14.17
C PHE A 30 1.62 7.68 14.34
N GLN A 31 0.68 7.96 15.24
CA GLN A 31 0.13 9.32 15.40
C GLN A 31 1.21 10.36 15.79
N ASP A 32 2.16 9.97 16.65
CA ASP A 32 3.30 10.82 17.09
C ASP A 32 4.27 11.16 15.94
N ALA A 33 4.15 10.49 14.79
CA ALA A 33 5.06 10.66 13.66
C ALA A 33 4.97 12.04 12.97
N SER A 34 3.85 12.73 13.16
CA SER A 34 3.47 13.92 12.37
C SER A 34 4.39 15.12 12.65
N LEU A 35 4.82 15.31 13.89
CA LEU A 35 5.63 16.46 14.30
C LEU A 35 7.05 16.42 13.69
N PHE A 36 7.66 15.23 13.68
CA PHE A 36 8.98 15.03 13.11
C PHE A 36 9.00 15.19 11.59
N LEU A 37 7.97 14.70 10.91
CA LEU A 37 7.84 14.84 9.46
C LEU A 37 7.80 16.31 9.03
N ASN A 38 7.03 17.13 9.73
CA ASN A 38 6.97 18.57 9.48
C ASN A 38 8.36 19.23 9.65
N THR A 39 9.09 18.85 10.68
CA THR A 39 10.43 19.40 10.95
C THR A 39 11.42 19.03 9.84
N ILE A 40 11.43 17.77 9.40
CA ILE A 40 12.33 17.30 8.33
C ILE A 40 11.97 17.95 6.99
N ASP A 41 10.67 18.10 6.70
CA ASP A 41 10.18 18.72 5.46
C ASP A 41 10.48 20.23 5.41
N GLN A 42 10.29 20.95 6.52
CA GLN A 42 10.71 22.35 6.64
C GLN A 42 12.20 22.53 6.37
N GLN A 43 13.05 21.72 7.02
CA GLN A 43 14.50 21.75 6.79
C GLN A 43 14.87 21.40 5.36
N LYS A 44 14.21 20.38 4.77
CA LYS A 44 14.41 20.01 3.37
C LYS A 44 14.09 21.19 2.46
N THR A 45 12.97 21.86 2.69
CA THR A 45 12.50 23.00 1.88
C THR A 45 13.44 24.20 2.00
N GLN A 46 13.96 24.47 3.19
CA GLN A 46 14.96 25.53 3.40
C GLN A 46 16.25 25.24 2.62
N VAL A 47 16.78 24.02 2.72
CA VAL A 47 18.03 23.66 2.02
C VAL A 47 17.82 23.61 0.50
N LEU A 48 16.67 23.10 0.04
CA LEU A 48 16.30 23.09 -1.37
C LEU A 48 16.33 24.50 -1.97
N ARG A 49 15.73 25.49 -1.27
CA ARG A 49 15.71 26.88 -1.71
C ARG A 49 17.10 27.51 -1.78
N LEU A 50 17.98 27.13 -0.85
CA LEU A 50 19.32 27.75 -0.74
C LEU A 50 20.38 27.10 -1.64
N LYS A 51 20.31 25.78 -1.83
CA LYS A 51 21.42 24.99 -2.41
C LYS A 51 21.00 23.98 -3.48
N GLY A 52 19.70 23.84 -3.75
CA GLY A 52 19.19 22.93 -4.78
C GLY A 52 19.07 21.47 -4.36
N TRP A 53 18.65 20.62 -5.30
CA TRP A 53 18.17 19.24 -5.06
C TRP A 53 19.27 18.23 -4.71
N ASN A 54 20.47 18.42 -5.25
CA ASN A 54 21.63 17.54 -5.02
C ASN A 54 22.44 17.95 -3.78
N SER A 55 22.04 19.02 -3.10
CA SER A 55 22.75 19.50 -1.93
C SER A 55 22.62 18.55 -0.75
N THR A 56 23.72 18.42 -0.02
CA THR A 56 23.81 17.58 1.17
C THR A 56 23.46 18.40 2.41
N LYS A 57 22.61 17.85 3.26
CA LYS A 57 22.33 18.37 4.60
C LYS A 57 22.77 17.38 5.66
N ILE A 58 23.10 17.90 6.84
CA ILE A 58 23.28 17.06 8.02
C ILE A 58 21.89 16.78 8.59
N MET A 59 21.57 15.51 8.77
CA MET A 59 20.31 15.12 9.40
C MET A 59 20.31 15.48 10.88
N ASN A 60 19.18 15.97 11.39
CA ASN A 60 19.03 16.26 12.81
C ASN A 60 19.11 14.96 13.63
N LYS A 61 19.85 14.99 14.74
CA LYS A 61 19.99 13.83 15.64
C LYS A 61 18.65 13.34 16.18
N THR A 62 17.70 14.23 16.48
CA THR A 62 16.35 13.83 16.92
C THR A 62 15.57 13.10 15.83
N ALA A 63 15.74 13.48 14.57
CA ALA A 63 15.12 12.77 13.46
C ALA A 63 15.68 11.34 13.33
N ILE A 64 16.98 11.15 13.56
CA ILE A 64 17.61 9.82 13.55
C ILE A 64 17.06 8.96 14.70
N LEU A 65 16.93 9.52 15.91
CA LEU A 65 16.37 8.82 17.06
C LEU A 65 14.93 8.37 16.82
N ASP A 66 14.08 9.26 16.29
CA ASP A 66 12.69 8.93 15.96
C ASP A 66 12.59 7.82 14.89
N MET A 67 13.40 7.90 13.83
CA MET A 67 13.45 6.84 12.81
C MET A 67 13.85 5.50 13.40
N ASN A 68 14.88 5.46 14.26
CA ASN A 68 15.33 4.24 14.91
C ASN A 68 14.24 3.66 15.83
N TRP A 69 13.53 4.51 16.57
CA TRP A 69 12.39 4.10 17.38
C TRP A 69 11.26 3.51 16.54
N ARG A 70 10.92 4.12 15.39
CA ARG A 70 9.92 3.56 14.47
C ARG A 70 10.35 2.23 13.88
N ILE A 71 11.62 2.08 13.50
CA ILE A 71 12.16 0.81 13.02
C ILE A 71 12.01 -0.26 14.11
N ALA A 72 12.31 0.08 15.37
CA ALA A 72 12.13 -0.85 16.49
C ALA A 72 10.65 -1.24 16.67
N LYS A 73 9.72 -0.28 16.60
CA LYS A 73 8.28 -0.56 16.64
C LYS A 73 7.81 -1.44 15.49
N LEU A 74 8.27 -1.19 14.26
CA LEU A 74 7.94 -2.02 13.10
C LEU A 74 8.46 -3.45 13.25
N ARG A 75 9.66 -3.63 13.78
CA ARG A 75 10.24 -4.96 14.06
C ARG A 75 9.52 -5.68 15.20
N ALA A 76 9.02 -4.93 16.18
CA ALA A 76 8.23 -5.46 17.28
C ALA A 76 6.76 -5.72 16.90
N ASN A 77 6.31 -5.22 15.74
CA ASN A 77 4.98 -5.51 15.22
C ASN A 77 4.96 -6.97 14.77
N ILE A 78 4.56 -7.87 15.68
CA ILE A 78 4.18 -9.23 15.32
C ILE A 78 3.02 -9.06 14.33
N PRO A 79 3.19 -9.45 13.05
CA PRO A 79 2.07 -9.37 12.12
C PRO A 79 0.95 -10.17 12.76
N ALA A 80 -0.17 -9.50 13.03
CA ALA A 80 -1.39 -10.21 13.36
C ALA A 80 -1.54 -11.23 12.23
N GLN A 81 -1.53 -12.53 12.58
CA GLN A 81 -1.84 -13.55 11.60
C GLN A 81 -3.17 -13.09 11.03
N LEU A 82 -3.18 -12.75 9.75
CA LEU A 82 -4.44 -12.55 9.05
C LEU A 82 -5.08 -13.92 9.09
N ILE A 83 -5.91 -14.15 10.12
CA ILE A 83 -6.76 -15.32 10.18
C ILE A 83 -7.58 -15.20 8.92
N GLN A 84 -7.23 -15.99 7.91
CA GLN A 84 -8.09 -16.18 6.77
C GLN A 84 -9.34 -16.81 7.36
N ILE A 85 -10.38 -16.00 7.54
CA ILE A 85 -11.69 -16.51 7.86
C ILE A 85 -12.02 -17.44 6.70
N PRO A 86 -12.21 -18.75 6.94
CA PRO A 86 -12.53 -19.67 5.87
C PRO A 86 -13.77 -19.14 5.15
N PRO A 87 -13.76 -19.09 3.80
CA PRO A 87 -14.90 -18.59 3.06
C PRO A 87 -16.12 -19.44 3.38
N GLN A 88 -17.20 -18.81 3.84
CA GLN A 88 -18.47 -19.49 4.09
C GLN A 88 -19.16 -19.90 2.79
N MET A 89 -18.78 -19.27 1.68
CA MET A 89 -19.28 -19.56 0.34
C MET A 89 -18.21 -19.17 -0.68
N THR A 90 -18.03 -20.00 -1.70
CA THR A 90 -17.11 -19.78 -2.81
C THR A 90 -17.93 -19.69 -4.08
N MET A 91 -17.83 -18.57 -4.79
CA MET A 91 -18.43 -18.41 -6.11
C MET A 91 -17.34 -18.52 -7.17
N THR A 92 -17.46 -19.51 -8.04
CA THR A 92 -16.63 -19.66 -9.23
C THR A 92 -17.41 -19.10 -10.41
N THR A 93 -16.79 -18.23 -11.20
CA THR A 93 -17.41 -17.66 -12.41
C THR A 93 -16.48 -17.86 -13.58
N ASP A 94 -17.05 -18.20 -14.73
CA ASP A 94 -16.32 -18.25 -15.99
C ASP A 94 -17.06 -17.41 -17.04
N ALA A 95 -16.29 -16.78 -17.91
CA ALA A 95 -16.75 -15.89 -18.94
C ALA A 95 -16.02 -16.18 -20.25
N ALA A 96 -16.77 -16.67 -21.23
CA ALA A 96 -16.30 -16.91 -22.59
C ALA A 96 -17.01 -15.97 -23.57
N PRO A 97 -16.51 -15.77 -24.81
CA PRO A 97 -17.24 -14.97 -25.81
C PRO A 97 -18.65 -15.49 -26.11
N SER A 98 -18.89 -16.78 -25.93
CA SER A 98 -20.19 -17.43 -26.13
C SER A 98 -21.17 -17.23 -24.97
N GLY A 99 -20.71 -16.91 -23.77
CA GLY A 99 -21.57 -16.82 -22.58
C GLY A 99 -20.82 -16.80 -21.27
N TRP A 100 -21.53 -17.07 -20.19
CA TRP A 100 -21.00 -17.13 -18.83
C TRP A 100 -21.59 -18.30 -18.07
N CYS A 101 -20.87 -18.76 -17.06
CA CYS A 101 -21.40 -19.63 -16.04
C CYS A 101 -20.91 -19.19 -14.65
N SER A 102 -21.66 -19.59 -13.65
CA SER A 102 -21.32 -19.39 -12.25
C SER A 102 -21.76 -20.60 -11.44
N THR A 103 -20.92 -21.01 -10.52
CA THR A 103 -21.18 -22.06 -9.55
C THR A 103 -20.96 -21.48 -8.15
N LEU A 104 -21.90 -21.73 -7.26
CA LEU A 104 -21.85 -21.31 -5.87
C LEU A 104 -21.73 -22.53 -4.98
N GLU A 105 -20.63 -22.61 -4.23
CA GLU A 105 -20.28 -23.74 -3.37
C GLU A 105 -20.22 -23.29 -1.90
N LYS A 106 -20.66 -24.16 -1.00
CA LYS A 106 -20.46 -24.03 0.45
C LYS A 106 -19.94 -25.37 0.96
N GLU A 107 -18.84 -25.34 1.72
CA GLU A 107 -18.28 -26.57 2.31
C GLU A 107 -18.04 -27.70 1.26
N LEU A 108 -17.57 -27.33 0.06
CA LEU A 108 -17.41 -28.21 -1.12
C LEU A 108 -18.70 -28.74 -1.77
N GLU A 109 -19.88 -28.38 -1.26
CA GLU A 109 -21.15 -28.75 -1.87
C GLU A 109 -21.64 -27.64 -2.80
N MET A 110 -21.96 -28.01 -4.05
CA MET A 110 -22.52 -27.09 -5.03
C MET A 110 -23.99 -26.83 -4.71
N ILE A 111 -24.32 -25.60 -4.30
CA ILE A 111 -25.69 -25.22 -3.92
C ILE A 111 -26.46 -24.62 -5.09
N ALA A 112 -25.78 -23.88 -5.96
CA ALA A 112 -26.42 -23.24 -7.11
C ALA A 112 -25.49 -23.20 -8.32
N MET A 113 -26.09 -23.29 -9.50
CA MET A 113 -25.42 -23.10 -10.77
C MET A 113 -26.28 -22.22 -11.67
N ALA A 114 -25.66 -21.21 -12.26
CA ALA A 114 -26.27 -20.32 -13.22
C ALA A 114 -25.42 -20.28 -14.49
N HIS A 115 -26.06 -20.18 -15.65
CA HIS A 115 -25.36 -19.98 -16.91
C HIS A 115 -26.23 -19.17 -17.86
N GLY A 116 -25.61 -18.54 -18.84
CA GLY A 116 -26.32 -17.75 -19.82
C GLY A 116 -25.47 -17.31 -21.00
N ILE A 117 -26.16 -16.88 -22.05
CA ILE A 117 -25.54 -16.33 -23.25
C ILE A 117 -25.48 -14.80 -23.12
N TRP A 118 -24.39 -14.20 -23.61
CA TRP A 118 -24.30 -12.74 -23.70
C TRP A 118 -25.34 -12.19 -24.68
N LYS A 119 -26.10 -11.17 -24.30
CA LYS A 119 -26.91 -10.42 -25.27
C LYS A 119 -25.96 -9.72 -26.28
N ASN A 120 -26.36 -9.53 -27.54
CA ASN A 120 -25.49 -9.02 -28.63
C ASN A 120 -24.65 -7.76 -28.30
N ARG A 121 -25.14 -6.86 -27.43
CA ARG A 121 -24.37 -5.67 -26.98
C ARG A 121 -23.26 -6.00 -25.97
N GLN A 122 -23.36 -7.15 -25.31
CA GLN A 122 -22.53 -7.63 -24.20
C GLN A 122 -21.43 -8.58 -24.69
N ALA A 123 -21.61 -9.22 -25.84
CA ALA A 123 -20.60 -10.07 -26.48
C ALA A 123 -19.34 -9.30 -26.97
N LYS A 124 -19.37 -7.96 -26.93
CA LYS A 124 -18.25 -7.07 -27.35
C LYS A 124 -17.43 -6.52 -26.17
N LEU A 125 -17.59 -7.06 -24.97
CA LEU A 125 -16.80 -6.64 -23.81
C LEU A 125 -15.36 -7.19 -23.90
N THR A 126 -14.40 -6.43 -23.35
CA THR A 126 -13.05 -6.95 -23.09
C THR A 126 -13.11 -8.09 -22.08
N SER A 127 -12.14 -9.00 -22.08
CA SER A 127 -12.10 -10.16 -21.17
C SER A 127 -12.35 -9.78 -19.70
N ASN A 128 -11.67 -8.73 -19.21
CA ASN A 128 -11.83 -8.24 -17.84
C ASN A 128 -13.26 -7.75 -17.55
N ASN A 129 -13.88 -7.05 -18.50
CA ASN A 129 -15.25 -6.56 -18.33
C ASN A 129 -16.28 -7.71 -18.40
N SER A 130 -16.02 -8.74 -19.20
CA SER A 130 -16.84 -9.95 -19.27
C SER A 130 -16.79 -10.74 -17.96
N GLN A 131 -15.61 -10.90 -17.37
CA GLN A 131 -15.45 -11.57 -16.07
C GLN A 131 -16.16 -10.82 -14.93
N ILE A 132 -15.94 -9.50 -14.80
CA ILE A 132 -16.63 -8.68 -13.78
C ILE A 132 -18.15 -8.80 -13.92
N LYS A 133 -18.65 -8.87 -15.17
CA LYS A 133 -20.07 -9.01 -15.42
C LYS A 133 -20.61 -10.40 -15.08
N ALA A 134 -19.87 -11.47 -15.38
CA ALA A 134 -20.24 -12.84 -15.00
C ALA A 134 -20.42 -12.95 -13.47
N ILE A 135 -19.56 -12.30 -12.68
CA ILE A 135 -19.73 -12.17 -11.23
C ILE A 135 -21.10 -11.56 -10.90
N THR A 136 -21.44 -10.40 -11.47
CA THR A 136 -22.74 -9.75 -11.18
C THR A 136 -23.96 -10.54 -11.65
N GLN A 137 -23.82 -11.39 -12.66
CA GLN A 137 -24.91 -12.21 -13.19
C GLN A 137 -25.09 -13.52 -12.44
N GLY A 138 -24.02 -14.11 -11.90
CA GLY A 138 -24.08 -15.28 -11.01
C GLY A 138 -24.75 -15.00 -9.67
N PHE A 139 -24.87 -13.73 -9.27
CA PHE A 139 -25.58 -13.30 -8.05
C PHE A 139 -27.09 -13.05 -8.24
N ARG A 140 -27.62 -13.12 -9.47
CA ARG A 140 -29.04 -12.86 -9.77
C ARG A 140 -29.84 -14.14 -9.79
#